data_AF-A0A924LWD5-F1
#
_entry.id   AF-A0A924LWD5-F1
#
_cell.length_a   1.000
_cell.length_b   1.000
_cell.length_c   1.000
_cell.angle_alpha   90.00
_cell.angle_beta   90.00
_cell.angle_gamma   90.00
#
_symmetry.space_group_name_H-M   'P 1'
#
loop_
_entity.id
_entity.type
_entity.pdbx_description
1 polymer ?
#
loop_
_entity_poly.entity_id
_entity_poly.type
_entity_poly.pdbx_seq_one_letter_code
_entity_poly.pdbx_strand_id
1 'polypeptide(L)' 'NLDKKIIKQENSYANYYNISQIKYNLVPNVKGMSGMDAVALLGNLKLKVKVIGIGKVKSQSILPGENIVKSATIVLELS' A
#
# COMPACT_ATOMS: atom_id res chain seq x y z
N ASN A 1 -12.24 16.69 40.76
CA ASN A 1 -11.98 17.48 39.53
C ASN A 1 -11.19 16.63 38.54
N LEU A 2 -11.92 15.85 37.73
CA LEU A 2 -11.37 15.05 36.63
C LEU A 2 -11.09 15.92 35.38
N ASP A 3 -11.38 17.22 35.44
CA ASP A 3 -11.35 18.17 34.32
C ASP A 3 -9.98 18.83 34.08
N LYS A 4 -8.87 18.15 34.39
CA LYS A 4 -7.55 18.65 33.98
C LYS A 4 -7.28 18.18 32.55
N LYS A 5 -7.33 19.10 31.59
CA LYS A 5 -6.81 18.86 30.23
C LYS A 5 -5.32 18.51 30.31
N ILE A 6 -5.00 17.24 30.11
CA ILE A 6 -3.62 16.76 30.05
C ILE A 6 -3.15 16.96 28.60
N ILE A 7 -2.40 18.04 28.36
CA ILE A 7 -1.84 18.40 27.04
C ILE A 7 -1.08 17.24 26.39
N LYS A 8 -0.41 16.42 27.22
CA LYS A 8 0.32 15.22 26.77
C LYS A 8 -0.58 14.13 26.20
N GLN A 9 -1.79 13.98 26.76
CA GLN A 9 -2.81 13.05 26.30
C GLN A 9 -3.37 13.54 24.96
N GLU A 10 -3.76 14.82 24.87
CA GLU A 10 -4.28 15.41 23.63
C GLU A 10 -3.29 15.27 22.46
N ASN A 11 -1.99 15.53 22.69
CA ASN A 11 -0.94 15.37 21.67
C ASN A 11 -0.73 13.90 21.25
N SER A 12 -0.76 12.96 22.18
CA SER A 12 -0.65 11.52 21.85
C SER A 12 -1.85 11.03 21.05
N TYR A 13 -3.06 11.48 21.38
CA TYR A 13 -4.26 11.15 20.60
C TYR A 13 -4.22 11.78 19.20
N ALA A 14 -3.82 13.05 19.07
CA ALA A 14 -3.69 13.71 17.77
C ALA A 14 -2.66 13.02 16.86
N ASN A 15 -1.52 12.59 17.40
CA ASN A 15 -0.54 11.80 16.65
C ASN A 15 -1.09 10.45 16.21
N TYR A 16 -1.79 9.73 17.09
CA TYR A 16 -2.39 8.44 16.73
C TYR A 16 -3.44 8.59 15.61
N TYR A 17 -4.26 9.65 15.64
CA TYR A 17 -5.20 9.95 14.56
C TYR A 17 -4.49 10.28 13.24
N ASN A 18 -3.39 11.02 13.27
CA ASN A 18 -2.59 11.28 12.07
C ASN A 18 -1.98 9.99 11.50
N ILE A 19 -1.39 9.12 12.34
CA ILE A 19 -0.76 7.87 11.88
C ILE A 19 -1.80 6.88 11.34
N SER A 20 -2.98 6.81 11.97
CA SER A 20 -4.08 5.96 11.49
C SER A 20 -4.76 6.48 10.22
N GLN A 21 -4.66 7.79 9.94
CA GLN A 21 -5.07 8.38 8.66
C GLN A 21 -4.02 8.25 7.56
N ILE A 22 -2.77 7.90 7.88
CA ILE A 22 -1.83 7.38 6.90
C ILE A 22 -2.32 5.97 6.52
N LYS A 23 -3.40 5.93 5.74
CA LYS A 23 -3.67 4.80 4.87
C LYS A 23 -2.36 4.55 4.15
N TYR A 24 -1.85 3.33 4.27
CA TYR A 24 -0.72 2.84 3.51
C TYR A 24 -1.06 2.92 2.02
N ASN A 25 -1.00 4.13 1.47
CA ASN A 25 -1.12 4.43 0.06
C ASN A 25 0.25 4.13 -0.57
N LEU A 26 0.98 3.11 -0.13
CA LEU A 26 2.30 2.80 -0.65
C LEU A 26 2.23 1.47 -1.39
N VAL A 27 2.80 1.43 -2.59
CA VAL A 27 2.82 0.24 -3.42
C VAL A 27 3.65 -0.84 -2.71
N PRO A 28 3.11 -2.05 -2.50
CA PRO A 28 3.87 -3.14 -1.89
C PRO A 28 4.91 -3.70 -2.87
N ASN A 29 5.96 -4.32 -2.33
CA ASN A 29 6.89 -5.09 -3.12
C ASN A 29 6.29 -6.46 -3.46
N VAL A 30 6.04 -6.71 -4.73
CA VAL A 30 5.45 -7.96 -5.23
C VAL A 30 6.47 -8.85 -5.96
N LYS A 31 7.74 -8.45 -6.02
CA LYS A 31 8.80 -9.24 -6.68
C LYS A 31 8.97 -10.59 -5.98
N GLY A 32 8.94 -11.67 -6.77
CA GLY A 32 9.05 -13.05 -6.28
C GLY A 32 7.73 -13.68 -5.84
N MET A 33 6.64 -12.92 -5.73
CA MET A 33 5.30 -13.46 -5.48
C MET A 33 4.77 -14.19 -6.70
N SER A 34 3.79 -15.08 -6.50
CA SER A 34 3.07 -15.66 -7.63
C SER A 34 2.30 -14.55 -8.37
N GLY A 35 2.18 -14.68 -9.69
CA GLY A 35 1.39 -13.73 -10.48
C GLY A 35 -0.03 -13.54 -9.95
N MET A 36 -0.64 -14.63 -9.50
CA MET A 36 -2.00 -14.62 -8.94
C MET A 36 -2.09 -13.83 -7.63
N ASP A 37 -1.15 -14.06 -6.70
CA ASP A 37 -1.11 -13.34 -5.42
C ASP A 37 -0.82 -11.85 -5.64
N ALA A 38 0.07 -11.53 -6.58
CA ALA A 38 0.40 -10.15 -6.92
C ALA A 38 -0.80 -9.39 -7.49
N VAL A 39 -1.55 -10.02 -8.40
CA VAL A 39 -2.78 -9.44 -8.96
C VAL A 39 -3.83 -9.20 -7.87
N ALA A 40 -4.05 -10.16 -6.98
CA ALA A 40 -5.02 -10.03 -5.90
C ALA A 40 -4.65 -8.90 -4.92
N LEU A 41 -3.39 -8.83 -4.50
CA LEU A 41 -2.91 -7.79 -3.58
C LEU A 41 -3.06 -6.39 -4.19
N LEU A 42 -2.61 -6.19 -5.43
CA LEU A 42 -2.67 -4.90 -6.10
C LEU A 42 -4.10 -4.52 -6.49
N GLY A 43 -4.95 -5.49 -6.83
CA GLY A 43 -6.38 -5.28 -7.07
C GLY A 43 -7.11 -4.76 -5.82
N ASN A 44 -6.80 -5.31 -4.64
CA ASN A 44 -7.35 -4.83 -3.36
C ASN A 44 -6.96 -3.36 -3.08
N LEU A 45 -5.82 -2.92 -3.61
CA LEU A 45 -5.35 -1.54 -3.52
C LEU A 45 -5.97 -0.59 -4.57
N LYS A 46 -6.96 -1.07 -5.33
CA LYS A 46 -7.63 -0.34 -6.42
C LYS A 46 -6.69 0.09 -7.55
N LEU A 47 -5.64 -0.69 -7.78
CA LEU A 47 -4.75 -0.55 -8.93
C LEU A 47 -5.24 -1.45 -10.08
N LYS A 48 -5.02 -1.01 -11.31
CA LYS A 48 -5.23 -1.84 -12.51
C LYS A 48 -3.98 -2.64 -12.77
N VAL A 49 -4.06 -3.96 -12.77
CA VAL A 49 -2.89 -4.82 -12.96
C VAL A 49 -2.86 -5.34 -14.40
N LYS A 50 -1.72 -5.17 -15.07
CA LYS A 50 -1.45 -5.78 -16.37
C LYS A 50 -0.31 -6.78 -16.22
N VAL A 51 -0.54 -8.02 -16.62
CA VAL A 51 0.38 -9.15 -16.43
C VAL A 51 0.95 -9.54 -17.79
N ILE A 52 2.27 -9.71 -17.87
CA ILE A 52 2.98 -10.17 -19.07
C ILE A 52 3.76 -11.43 -18.70
N GLY A 53 3.39 -12.57 -19.31
CA GLY A 53 3.99 -13.87 -19.03
C GLY A 53 3.23 -14.68 -17.96
N ILE A 54 3.85 -15.77 -17.52
CA ILE A 54 3.32 -16.71 -16.52
C ILE A 54 4.43 -17.08 -15.52
N GLY A 55 4.06 -17.36 -14.27
CA GLY A 55 5.01 -17.76 -13.24
C GLY A 55 5.09 -16.78 -12.07
N LYS A 56 6.31 -16.46 -11.63
CA LYS A 56 6.56 -15.54 -10.52
C LYS A 56 6.84 -14.14 -11.04
N VAL A 57 6.49 -13.12 -10.25
CA VAL A 57 6.78 -11.73 -10.59
C VAL A 57 8.29 -11.52 -10.59
N LYS A 58 8.82 -11.20 -11.77
CA LYS A 58 10.23 -10.84 -11.97
C LYS A 58 10.44 -9.34 -11.75
N SER A 59 9.51 -8.53 -12.24
CA SER A 59 9.55 -7.07 -12.17
C SER A 59 8.14 -6.47 -12.05
N GLN A 60 8.08 -5.26 -11.50
CA GLN A 60 6.87 -4.43 -11.42
C GLN A 60 7.21 -3.03 -11.95
N SER A 61 6.28 -2.39 -12.67
CA SER A 61 6.54 -1.09 -13.32
C SER A 61 6.57 0.10 -12.35
N ILE A 62 5.93 -0.03 -11.19
CA ILE A 62 5.89 1.00 -10.14
C ILE A 62 6.71 0.50 -8.97
N LEU A 63 7.63 1.31 -8.45
CA LEU A 63 8.52 0.85 -7.40
C LEU A 63 7.78 0.68 -6.06
N PRO A 64 8.23 -0.26 -5.21
CA PRO A 64 7.71 -0.37 -3.85
C PRO A 64 7.93 0.92 -3.07
N GLY A 65 6.95 1.33 -2.27
CA GLY A 65 7.02 2.57 -1.51
C GLY A 65 6.59 3.82 -2.28
N GLU A 66 6.19 3.70 -3.54
CA GLU A 66 5.55 4.80 -4.26
C GLU A 66 4.10 5.01 -3.83
N ASN A 67 3.61 6.24 -3.96
CA ASN A 67 2.22 6.56 -3.65
C ASN A 67 1.24 5.87 -4.62
N ILE A 68 0.33 5.06 -4.08
CA ILE A 68 -0.79 4.43 -4.76
C ILE A 68 -1.72 5.53 -5.25
N VAL A 69 -1.68 5.76 -6.56
CA VAL A 69 -2.66 6.56 -7.26
C VAL A 69 -3.82 5.64 -7.64
N LYS A 70 -5.02 5.92 -7.13
CA LYS A 70 -6.23 5.16 -7.44
C LYS A 70 -6.40 5.07 -8.96
N SER A 71 -6.69 3.88 -9.48
CA SER A 71 -6.83 3.60 -10.92
C SER A 71 -5.55 3.70 -11.75
N ALA A 72 -4.37 3.85 -11.12
CA ALA A 72 -3.11 3.70 -11.83
C ALA A 72 -2.94 2.27 -12.35
N THR A 73 -2.23 2.14 -13.46
CA THR A 73 -1.94 0.85 -14.08
C THR A 73 -0.53 0.42 -13.71
N ILE A 74 -0.42 -0.73 -13.06
CA ILE A 74 0.85 -1.38 -12.76
C ILE A 74 1.04 -2.56 -13.71
N VAL A 75 2.20 -2.63 -14.36
CA VAL A 75 2.59 -3.72 -15.24
C VAL A 75 3.52 -4.66 -14.47
N LEU A 76 3.19 -5.95 -14.49
CA LEU A 76 4.00 -7.02 -13.92
C LEU A 76 4.57 -7.87 -15.05
N GLU A 77 5.86 -8.14 -15.01
CA GLU A 77 6.50 -9.13 -15.89
C GLU A 77 6.80 -10.38 -15.09
N LEU A 78 6.45 -11.53 -15.66
CA LEU A 78 6.52 -12.83 -15.02
C LEU A 78 7.39 -13.77 -15.85
N SER A 79 8.12 -14.63 -15.15
CA SER A 79 8.95 -15.69 -15.73
C SER A 79 8.96 -16.94 -14.86
#